data_AF-L8MS85-F1
#
_entry.id   AF-L8MS85-F1
#
_cell.length_a   1.000
_cell.length_b   1.000
_cell.length_c   1.000
_cell.angle_alpha   90.00
_cell.angle_beta   90.00
_cell.angle_gamma   90.00
#
_symmetry.space_group_name_H-M   'P 1'
#
loop_
_entity.id
_entity.type
_entity.pdbx_description
1 polymer ?
#
loop_
_entity_poly.entity_id
_entity_poly.type
_entity_poly.pdbx_seq_one_letter_code
_entity_poly.pdbx_strand_id
1 'polypeptide(L)'
;MSEHRLNEITIERPRGGMRRSSRRLKGERKRLDRLTLEASEDGLLSPYLIKVRQKTKYFSDHLAPLQRFLRSHVGQPWNLVYSELCDRLDQRTVTGQHVFTHLWQYVERYVEIIDGNPCHKPYQPRYLGDRCFSGRDNEFYVHPETGLLCEVKRSKKIK
;
A
#
# COMPACT_ATOMS: atom_id res chain seq x y z
N MET A 1 20.96 15.10 14.70
CA MET A 1 19.86 14.11 14.71
C MET A 1 20.49 12.76 14.43
N SER A 2 20.27 11.76 15.28
CA SER A 2 20.84 10.42 15.10
C SER A 2 20.35 9.82 13.77
N GLU A 3 21.29 9.33 12.95
CA GLU A 3 21.02 8.53 11.75
C GLU A 3 20.38 7.19 12.16
N HIS A 4 19.11 7.22 12.55
CA HIS A 4 18.36 5.98 12.66
C HIS A 4 18.09 5.47 11.25
N ARG A 5 18.48 4.22 10.98
CA ARG A 5 18.43 3.65 9.65
C ARG A 5 16.97 3.49 9.21
N LEU A 6 16.63 4.07 8.06
CA LEU A 6 15.27 4.09 7.52
C LEU A 6 14.66 2.67 7.40
N ASN A 7 15.50 1.66 7.11
CA ASN A 7 15.09 0.26 7.03
C ASN A 7 14.57 -0.28 8.38
N GLU A 8 15.29 -0.04 9.48
CA GLU A 8 15.00 -0.56 10.82
C GLU A 8 13.73 0.10 11.38
N ILE A 9 13.66 1.43 11.36
CA ILE A 9 12.53 2.17 11.94
C ILE A 9 11.20 1.82 11.28
N THR A 10 11.21 1.57 9.96
CA THR A 10 9.98 1.37 9.18
C THR A 10 9.28 0.04 9.52
N ILE A 11 10.01 -0.97 10.01
CA ILE A 11 9.47 -2.33 10.25
C ILE A 11 9.42 -2.78 11.72
N GLU A 12 9.99 -2.01 12.65
CA GLU A 12 10.19 -2.45 14.04
C GLU A 12 8.95 -2.42 14.93
N ARG A 13 7.78 -2.05 14.40
CA ARG A 13 6.58 -1.96 15.22
C ARG A 13 6.03 -3.34 15.59
N PRO A 14 5.64 -3.56 16.87
CA PRO A 14 4.99 -4.80 17.27
C PRO A 14 3.66 -4.94 16.53
N ARG A 15 3.48 -6.08 15.87
CA ARG A 15 2.25 -6.40 15.10
C ARG A 15 0.99 -6.17 15.94
N GLY A 16 -0.01 -5.56 15.33
CA GLY A 16 -1.28 -5.27 15.98
C GLY A 16 -2.17 -6.49 16.14
N GLY A 17 -2.99 -6.47 17.18
CA GLY A 17 -3.94 -7.53 17.51
C GLY A 17 -3.28 -8.82 18.02
N MET A 18 -4.10 -9.84 18.22
CA MET A 18 -3.67 -11.15 18.72
C MET A 18 -4.09 -12.23 17.74
N ARG A 19 -3.29 -13.30 17.58
CA ARG A 19 -3.72 -14.47 16.81
C ARG A 19 -4.88 -15.15 17.56
N ARG A 20 -6.10 -14.99 17.05
CA ARG A 20 -7.28 -15.70 17.55
C ARG A 20 -7.64 -16.80 16.57
N SER A 21 -7.99 -17.96 17.10
CA SER A 21 -8.60 -19.02 16.29
C SER A 21 -9.91 -18.51 15.73
N SER A 22 -10.16 -18.75 14.44
CA SER A 22 -11.42 -18.42 13.78
C SER A 22 -12.63 -19.07 14.46
N ARG A 23 -12.43 -20.24 15.07
CA ARG A 23 -13.46 -20.93 15.88
C ARG A 23 -13.89 -20.15 17.12
N ARG A 24 -13.04 -19.24 17.63
CA ARG A 24 -13.32 -18.37 18.78
C ARG A 24 -13.86 -16.99 18.38
N LEU A 25 -14.06 -16.75 17.09
CA LEU A 25 -14.69 -15.53 16.59
C LEU A 25 -16.20 -15.76 16.48
N LYS A 26 -16.97 -14.94 17.21
CA LYS A 26 -18.43 -15.03 17.21
C LYS A 26 -18.96 -14.84 15.79
N GLY A 27 -19.78 -15.76 15.31
CA GLY A 27 -20.42 -15.69 14.00
C GLY A 27 -19.58 -16.18 12.81
N GLU A 28 -18.25 -16.33 12.95
CA GLU A 28 -17.39 -16.76 11.84
C GLU A 28 -17.65 -18.21 11.39
N ARG A 29 -17.96 -19.12 12.33
CA ARG A 29 -18.36 -20.50 11.97
C ARG A 29 -19.62 -20.52 11.10
N LYS A 30 -20.69 -19.85 11.56
CA LYS A 30 -21.95 -19.72 10.81
C LYS A 30 -21.76 -19.07 9.44
N ARG A 31 -20.83 -18.12 9.34
CA ARG A 31 -20.48 -17.47 8.07
C ARG A 31 -19.77 -18.44 7.12
N LEU A 32 -18.78 -19.18 7.60
CA LEU A 32 -18.09 -20.20 6.79
C LEU A 32 -19.05 -21.29 6.33
N ASP A 33 -19.89 -21.80 7.23
CA ASP A 33 -20.87 -22.85 6.91
C ASP A 33 -21.81 -22.40 5.77
N ARG A 34 -22.28 -21.14 5.81
CA ARG A 34 -23.10 -20.55 4.74
C ARG A 34 -22.35 -20.40 3.42
N LEU A 35 -21.12 -19.89 3.44
CA LEU A 35 -20.29 -19.77 2.23
C LEU A 35 -20.00 -21.15 1.62
N THR A 36 -19.80 -22.15 2.46
CA THR A 36 -19.60 -23.54 2.03
C THR A 36 -20.86 -24.11 1.37
N LEU A 37 -22.04 -23.84 1.93
CA LEU A 37 -23.32 -24.26 1.34
C LEU A 37 -23.50 -23.66 -0.06
N GLU A 38 -23.39 -22.32 -0.16
CA GLU A 38 -23.52 -21.57 -1.42
C GLU A 38 -22.54 -22.08 -2.49
N ALA A 39 -21.25 -22.23 -2.15
CA ALA A 39 -20.24 -22.73 -3.08
C ALA A 39 -20.46 -24.20 -3.50
N SER A 40 -21.15 -25.00 -2.68
CA SER A 40 -21.51 -26.40 -3.00
C SER A 40 -22.72 -26.46 -3.94
N GLU A 41 -23.70 -25.57 -3.77
CA GLU A 41 -24.86 -25.43 -4.65
C GLU A 41 -24.46 -25.02 -6.08
N ASP A 42 -23.46 -24.15 -6.20
CA ASP A 42 -22.91 -23.73 -7.51
C ASP A 42 -22.00 -24.78 -8.16
N GLY A 43 -21.76 -25.93 -7.51
CA GLY A 43 -20.85 -26.98 -8.00
C GLY A 43 -19.38 -26.56 -8.02
N LEU A 44 -19.03 -25.45 -7.36
CA LEU A 44 -17.73 -24.80 -7.51
C LEU A 44 -16.64 -25.33 -6.58
N LEU A 45 -16.92 -25.89 -5.39
CA LEU A 45 -15.85 -26.32 -4.45
C LEU A 45 -16.24 -27.41 -3.42
N SER A 46 -15.20 -28.14 -2.95
CA SER A 46 -15.23 -29.00 -1.75
C SER A 46 -15.32 -28.18 -0.44
N PRO A 47 -16.11 -28.62 0.58
CA PRO A 47 -16.37 -27.92 1.83
C PRO A 47 -15.16 -27.41 2.64
N TYR A 48 -13.97 -27.98 2.41
CA TYR A 48 -12.77 -27.71 3.21
C TYR A 48 -11.84 -26.64 2.62
N LEU A 49 -12.17 -26.05 1.48
CA LEU A 49 -11.29 -25.08 0.79
C LEU A 49 -11.49 -23.62 1.23
N ILE A 50 -12.60 -23.28 1.88
CA ILE A 50 -12.90 -21.90 2.26
C ILE A 50 -12.08 -21.49 3.49
N LYS A 51 -10.89 -20.92 3.24
CA LYS A 51 -10.01 -20.39 4.27
C LYS A 51 -10.57 -19.11 4.87
N VAL A 52 -10.42 -18.96 6.18
CA VAL A 52 -10.75 -17.72 6.90
C VAL A 52 -9.88 -16.59 6.35
N ARG A 53 -10.51 -15.60 5.72
CA ARG A 53 -9.81 -14.44 5.15
C ARG A 53 -9.47 -13.39 6.19
N GLN A 54 -10.31 -13.25 7.22
CA GLN A 54 -10.15 -12.22 8.25
C GLN A 54 -9.24 -12.72 9.38
N LYS A 55 -7.96 -12.33 9.32
CA LYS A 55 -6.99 -12.59 10.39
C LYS A 55 -7.09 -11.48 11.44
N THR A 56 -7.01 -11.86 12.72
CA THR A 56 -7.07 -10.90 13.84
C THR A 56 -5.74 -10.29 14.22
N LYS A 57 -4.63 -10.81 13.68
CA LYS A 57 -3.29 -10.24 13.82
C LYS A 57 -2.89 -9.61 12.50
N TYR A 58 -2.38 -8.37 12.53
CA TYR A 58 -2.05 -7.59 11.35
C TYR A 58 -0.67 -6.92 11.49
N PHE A 59 -0.07 -6.55 10.36
CA PHE A 59 1.18 -5.79 10.34
C PHE A 59 0.89 -4.34 10.73
N SER A 60 1.82 -3.73 11.46
CA SER A 60 1.69 -2.38 12.04
C SER A 60 2.88 -1.52 11.65
N ASP A 61 3.36 -1.68 10.42
CA ASP A 61 4.57 -1.04 9.91
C ASP A 61 4.57 0.48 10.16
N HIS A 62 5.73 1.03 10.52
CA HIS A 62 5.90 2.43 10.85
C HIS A 62 6.26 3.21 9.59
N LEU A 63 5.28 3.51 8.74
CA LEU A 63 5.52 4.10 7.41
C LEU A 63 5.80 5.62 7.42
N ALA A 64 5.67 6.29 8.57
CA ALA A 64 5.84 7.73 8.69
C ALA A 64 7.25 8.25 8.29
N PRO A 65 8.37 7.56 8.59
CA PRO A 65 9.69 7.96 8.12
C PRO A 65 9.80 7.95 6.59
N LEU A 66 9.31 6.91 5.92
CA LEU A 66 9.29 6.83 4.46
C LEU A 66 8.47 7.97 3.84
N GLN A 67 7.29 8.24 4.40
CA GLN A 67 6.46 9.37 3.95
C GLN A 67 7.16 10.72 4.16
N ARG A 68 7.78 10.95 5.32
CA ARG A 68 8.56 12.18 5.58
C ARG A 68 9.71 12.34 4.60
N PHE A 69 10.43 11.25 4.33
CA PHE A 69 11.49 11.24 3.33
C PHE A 69 10.96 11.63 1.95
N LEU A 70 9.85 11.04 1.49
CA LEU A 70 9.27 11.40 0.18
C LEU A 70 8.84 12.87 0.13
N ARG A 71 8.18 13.38 1.19
CA ARG A 71 7.78 14.79 1.26
C ARG A 71 8.96 15.76 1.19
N SER A 72 10.09 15.43 1.82
CA SER A 72 11.26 16.32 1.79
C SER A 72 11.96 16.37 0.43
N HIS A 73 11.63 15.44 -0.48
CA HIS A 73 12.20 15.36 -1.84
C HIS A 73 11.20 15.76 -2.94
N VAL A 74 10.04 16.30 -2.56
CA VAL A 74 9.08 16.85 -3.54
C VAL A 74 9.74 17.98 -4.33
N GLY A 75 9.59 17.94 -5.65
CA GLY A 75 10.22 18.86 -6.59
C GLY A 75 11.60 18.42 -7.08
N GLN A 76 12.13 17.29 -6.61
CA GLN A 76 13.40 16.74 -7.08
C GLN A 76 13.21 15.65 -8.16
N PRO A 77 14.20 15.42 -9.04
CA PRO A 77 14.14 14.34 -10.02
C PRO A 77 13.98 12.97 -9.36
N TRP A 78 12.94 12.22 -9.75
CA TRP A 78 12.62 10.93 -9.15
C TRP A 78 13.79 9.94 -9.19
N ASN A 79 14.57 9.93 -10.26
CA ASN A 79 15.72 9.03 -10.39
C ASN A 79 16.79 9.27 -9.30
N LEU A 80 16.99 10.53 -8.89
CA LEU A 80 17.93 10.86 -7.82
C LEU A 80 17.38 10.40 -6.46
N VAL A 81 16.10 10.67 -6.20
CA VAL A 81 15.41 10.25 -4.97
C VAL A 81 15.42 8.72 -4.84
N TYR A 82 15.14 8.02 -5.94
CA TYR A 82 15.17 6.56 -5.99
C TYR A 82 16.59 6.02 -5.78
N SER A 83 17.61 6.63 -6.39
CA SER A 83 19.01 6.26 -6.19
C SER A 83 19.41 6.41 -4.72
N GLU A 84 19.09 7.53 -4.10
CA GLU A 84 19.37 7.78 -2.67
C GLU A 84 18.68 6.74 -1.77
N LEU A 85 17.45 6.32 -2.10
CA LEU A 85 16.80 5.22 -1.38
C LEU A 85 17.53 3.89 -1.58
N CYS A 86 18.01 3.58 -2.78
CA CYS A 86 18.77 2.37 -3.06
C CYS A 86 20.10 2.34 -2.29
N ASP A 87 20.77 3.50 -2.17
CA ASP A 87 22.03 3.61 -1.44
C ASP A 87 21.84 3.42 0.08
N ARG A 88 20.68 3.85 0.60
CA ARG A 88 20.34 3.72 2.03
C ARG A 88 19.70 2.38 2.41
N LEU A 89 19.08 1.69 1.45
CA LEU A 89 18.30 0.48 1.68
C LEU A 89 18.76 -0.66 0.79
N ASP A 90 19.26 -1.74 1.40
CA ASP A 90 19.62 -2.94 0.65
C ASP A 90 18.37 -3.72 0.19
N GLN A 91 18.05 -3.60 -1.10
CA GLN A 91 16.95 -4.31 -1.78
C GLN A 91 17.10 -5.84 -1.81
N ARG A 92 18.28 -6.37 -1.48
CA ARG A 92 18.51 -7.82 -1.40
C ARG A 92 18.00 -8.40 -0.10
N THR A 93 17.73 -7.56 0.90
CA THR A 93 17.18 -7.99 2.20
C THR A 93 15.65 -8.01 2.20
N VAL A 94 15.06 -8.88 3.02
CA VAL A 94 13.60 -8.96 3.21
C VAL A 94 13.03 -7.62 3.67
N THR A 95 13.71 -6.95 4.60
CA THR A 95 13.32 -5.63 5.10
C THR A 95 13.35 -4.58 3.99
N GLY A 96 14.43 -4.54 3.20
CA GLY A 96 14.54 -3.62 2.07
C GLY A 96 13.41 -3.83 1.07
N GLN A 97 13.20 -5.08 0.63
CA GLN A 97 12.09 -5.44 -0.27
C GLN A 97 10.72 -5.03 0.27
N HIS A 98 10.51 -5.18 1.59
CA HIS A 98 9.28 -4.76 2.25
C HIS A 98 9.10 -3.23 2.21
N VAL A 99 10.14 -2.45 2.47
CA VAL A 99 10.10 -0.99 2.35
C VAL A 99 9.84 -0.56 0.91
N PHE A 100 10.49 -1.18 -0.08
CA PHE A 100 10.23 -0.88 -1.49
C PHE A 100 8.81 -1.27 -1.91
N THR A 101 8.24 -2.33 -1.34
CA THR A 101 6.82 -2.66 -1.56
C THR A 101 5.92 -1.50 -1.13
N HIS A 102 6.19 -0.86 0.01
CA HIS A 102 5.47 0.35 0.42
C HIS A 102 5.80 1.57 -0.44
N LEU A 103 7.05 1.73 -0.88
CA LEU A 103 7.42 2.81 -1.82
C LEU A 103 6.53 2.77 -3.07
N TRP A 104 6.33 1.59 -3.64
CA TRP A 104 5.46 1.40 -4.81
C TRP A 104 3.96 1.54 -4.52
N GLN A 105 3.56 1.53 -3.26
CA GLN A 105 2.19 1.85 -2.86
C GLN A 105 1.99 3.36 -2.71
N TYR A 106 3.05 4.11 -2.37
CA TYR A 106 2.99 5.55 -2.18
C TYR A 106 3.30 6.36 -3.43
N VAL A 107 4.19 5.87 -4.30
CA VAL A 107 4.65 6.61 -5.49
C VAL A 107 4.15 5.93 -6.75
N GLU A 108 3.23 6.57 -7.46
CA GLU A 108 2.86 6.16 -8.82
C GLU A 108 3.85 6.74 -9.85
N ARG A 109 4.35 5.87 -10.73
CA ARG A 109 5.30 6.27 -11.78
C ARG A 109 4.65 6.42 -13.14
N TYR A 110 3.48 5.81 -13.33
CA TYR A 110 2.76 5.79 -14.60
C TYR A 110 1.51 6.67 -14.50
N VAL A 111 1.75 7.97 -14.52
CA VAL A 111 0.70 8.99 -14.41
C VAL A 111 0.43 9.64 -15.76
N GLU A 112 -0.82 10.02 -15.97
CA GLU A 112 -1.29 10.96 -16.99
C GLU A 112 -1.93 12.16 -16.28
N ILE A 113 -1.73 13.38 -16.79
CA ILE A 113 -2.38 14.58 -16.24
C ILE A 113 -3.64 14.83 -17.07
N ILE A 114 -4.83 14.74 -16.45
CA ILE A 114 -6.13 14.99 -17.07
C ILE A 114 -6.77 16.16 -16.32
N ASP A 115 -7.10 17.24 -17.02
CA ASP A 115 -7.69 18.46 -16.43
C ASP A 115 -6.91 19.01 -15.21
N GLY A 116 -5.58 18.92 -15.27
CA GLY A 116 -4.69 19.35 -14.19
C GLY A 116 -4.63 18.40 -12.99
N ASN A 117 -5.33 17.27 -13.03
CA ASN A 117 -5.29 16.23 -12.01
C ASN A 117 -4.42 15.05 -12.47
N PRO A 118 -3.55 14.51 -11.61
CA PRO A 118 -2.87 13.28 -11.91
C PRO A 118 -3.87 12.11 -11.91
N CYS A 119 -3.69 11.17 -12.84
CA CYS A 119 -4.47 9.95 -12.95
C CYS A 119 -3.57 8.76 -13.35
N HIS A 120 -3.95 7.55 -12.96
CA HIS A 120 -3.28 6.31 -13.33
C HIS A 120 -3.50 5.98 -14.81
N LYS A 121 -2.45 5.53 -15.50
CA LYS A 121 -2.57 5.07 -16.89
C LYS A 121 -3.48 3.84 -17.03
N PRO A 122 -4.29 3.75 -18.11
CA PRO A 122 -5.40 2.79 -18.25
C PRO A 122 -5.00 1.31 -18.33
N TYR A 123 -3.76 0.99 -18.71
CA TYR A 123 -3.31 -0.39 -18.84
C TYR A 123 -2.88 -1.03 -17.51
N GLN A 124 -2.97 -0.30 -16.38
CA GLN A 124 -2.71 -0.90 -15.07
C GLN A 124 -3.98 -1.54 -14.49
N PRO A 125 -4.02 -2.87 -14.30
CA PRO A 125 -5.19 -3.58 -13.76
C PRO A 125 -5.45 -3.29 -12.27
N ARG A 126 -4.62 -2.45 -11.64
CA ARG A 126 -4.62 -2.20 -10.20
C ARG A 126 -5.79 -1.32 -9.75
N TYR A 127 -6.48 -0.64 -10.68
CA TYR A 127 -7.55 0.31 -10.39
C TYR A 127 -8.78 0.05 -11.29
N LEU A 128 -9.64 -0.88 -10.88
CA LEU A 128 -11.03 -0.96 -11.37
C LEU A 128 -11.84 0.14 -10.66
N GLY A 129 -11.93 1.34 -11.26
CA GLY A 129 -12.69 2.46 -10.68
C GLY A 129 -12.16 3.83 -11.10
N ASP A 130 -12.32 4.82 -10.21
CA ASP A 130 -11.79 6.17 -10.42
C ASP A 130 -10.27 6.12 -10.60
N ARG A 131 -9.82 6.58 -11.78
CA ARG A 131 -8.41 6.52 -12.18
C ARG A 131 -7.62 7.70 -11.65
N CYS A 132 -8.29 8.76 -11.23
CA CYS A 132 -7.63 9.96 -10.78
C CYS A 132 -7.35 9.90 -9.28
N PHE A 133 -6.21 10.46 -8.87
CA PHE A 133 -5.85 10.42 -7.46
C PHE A 133 -6.87 11.21 -6.66
N SER A 134 -7.48 10.56 -5.68
CA SER A 134 -8.53 11.17 -4.84
C SER A 134 -8.00 12.21 -3.86
N GLY A 135 -6.69 12.49 -3.87
CA GLY A 135 -6.02 13.39 -2.92
C GLY A 135 -6.06 12.85 -1.50
N ARG A 136 -6.04 11.53 -1.33
CA ARG A 136 -5.88 10.91 -0.01
C ARG A 136 -4.46 11.17 0.50
N ASP A 137 -4.33 11.25 1.81
CA ASP A 137 -3.06 11.59 2.46
C ASP A 137 -1.96 10.62 2.03
N ASN A 138 -0.81 11.18 1.66
CA ASN A 138 0.45 10.47 1.37
C ASN A 138 0.54 9.83 -0.03
N GLU A 139 -0.25 10.27 -1.00
CA GLU A 139 -0.07 9.88 -2.40
C GLU A 139 0.96 10.80 -3.08
N PHE A 140 1.97 10.18 -3.69
CA PHE A 140 2.98 10.83 -4.50
C PHE A 140 2.94 10.28 -5.92
N TYR A 141 3.44 11.06 -6.86
CA TYR A 141 3.59 10.62 -8.23
C TYR A 141 4.84 11.20 -8.88
N VAL A 142 5.28 10.55 -9.94
CA VAL A 142 6.30 11.08 -10.84
C VAL A 142 5.59 11.86 -11.94
N HIS A 143 5.88 13.15 -12.06
CA HIS A 143 5.31 13.97 -13.11
C HIS A 143 5.72 13.41 -14.49
N PRO A 144 4.77 13.15 -15.41
CA PRO A 144 5.06 12.40 -16.64
C PRO A 144 6.05 13.10 -17.58
N GLU A 145 6.04 14.42 -17.63
CA GLU A 145 6.93 15.19 -18.51
C GLU A 145 8.27 15.56 -17.86
N THR A 146 8.25 16.06 -16.62
CA THR A 146 9.44 16.58 -15.94
C THR A 146 10.21 15.51 -15.16
N GLY A 147 9.59 14.36 -14.88
CA GLY A 147 10.21 13.31 -14.07
C GLY A 147 10.43 13.68 -12.61
N LEU A 148 9.84 14.78 -12.13
CA LEU A 148 9.95 15.23 -10.75
C LEU A 148 9.01 14.44 -9.85
N LEU A 149 9.43 14.22 -8.60
CA LEU A 149 8.55 13.72 -7.55
C LEU A 149 7.58 14.82 -7.12
N CYS A 150 6.28 14.52 -7.18
CA CYS A 150 5.21 15.44 -6.82
C CYS A 150 4.30 14.82 -5.75
N GLU A 151 3.73 15.66 -4.89
CA GLU A 151 2.70 15.26 -3.93
C GLU A 151 1.32 15.58 -4.51
N VAL A 152 0.38 14.64 -4.38
CA VAL A 152 -1.01 14.88 -4.80
C VAL A 152 -1.63 15.91 -3.87
N LYS A 153 -2.11 17.03 -4.43
CA LYS A 153 -2.82 18.04 -3.65
C LYS A 153 -4.14 17.46 -3.15
N ARG A 154 -4.40 17.59 -1.86
CA ARG A 154 -5.72 17.30 -1.28
C ARG A 154 -6.77 18.16 -1.97
N SER A 155 -7.81 17.54 -2.53
CA SER A 155 -9.02 18.27 -2.86
C SER A 155 -9.63 18.77 -1.54
N LYS A 156 -9.78 20.08 -1.39
CA LYS A 156 -10.53 20.62 -0.26
C LYS A 156 -11.95 20.10 -0.41
N LYS A 157 -12.39 19.20 0.47
CA LYS A 157 -13.82 18.89 0.58
C LYS A 157 -14.53 20.22 0.86
N ILE A 158 -15.36 20.66 -0.08
CA ILE A 158 -16.31 21.74 0.13
C ILE A 158 -17.22 21.24 1.25
N LYS A 159 -17.24 21.95 2.37
CA LYS A 159 -18.11 21.66 3.52
C LYS A 159 -19.56 21.98 3.18
#